data_AF-A0ABD0NYC1-F1
#
_entry.id   AF-A0ABD0NYC1-F1
#
_cell.length_a   1.000
_cell.length_b   1.000
_cell.length_c   1.000
_cell.angle_alpha   90.00
_cell.angle_beta   90.00
_cell.angle_gamma   90.00
#
_symmetry.space_group_name_H-M   'P 1'
#
loop_
_entity.id
_entity.type
_entity.pdbx_description
1 polymer ?
#
loop_
_entity_poly.entity_id
_entity_poly.type
_entity_poly.pdbx_seq_one_letter_code
_entity_poly.pdbx_strand_id
1 'polypeptide(L)'
;TELLEMMEEQQKAAEKQEQDLIEDLEQEITELKMKNTELEQLSHTEDHLHLLQIYSSVCIPTNTRNWPEISVKTHENLKTLRRALTQLQETLDEKLMQT
;
A
#
# COMPACT_ATOMS: atom_id res chain seq x y z
N THR A 1 6.80 -20.87 -20.47
CA THR A 1 8.22 -20.50 -20.22
C THR A 1 8.34 -20.14 -18.76
N GLU A 2 9.29 -20.70 -18.04
CA GLU A 2 9.50 -20.48 -16.60
C GLU A 2 9.61 -18.99 -16.22
N LEU A 3 10.20 -18.18 -17.11
CA LEU A 3 10.29 -16.72 -16.96
C LEU A 3 8.92 -16.03 -16.92
N LEU A 4 7.95 -16.49 -17.72
CA LEU A 4 6.61 -15.89 -17.77
C LEU A 4 5.85 -16.17 -16.47
N GLU A 5 5.98 -17.39 -15.95
CA GLU A 5 5.37 -17.81 -14.69
C GLU A 5 5.94 -17.03 -13.50
N MET A 6 7.27 -16.85 -13.45
CA MET A 6 7.93 -16.04 -12.42
C MET A 6 7.51 -14.55 -12.47
N MET A 7 7.29 -14.00 -13.66
CA MET A 7 6.78 -12.62 -13.81
C MET A 7 5.33 -12.49 -13.32
N GLU A 8 4.48 -13.48 -13.62
CA GLU A 8 3.09 -13.49 -13.17
C GLU A 8 2.98 -13.61 -11.64
N GLU A 9 3.82 -14.44 -11.02
CA GLU A 9 3.90 -14.56 -9.56
C GLU A 9 4.35 -13.26 -8.89
N GLN A 10 5.38 -12.60 -9.44
CA GLN A 10 5.84 -11.30 -8.92
C GLN A 10 4.74 -10.23 -9.02
N GLN A 11 3.99 -10.21 -10.12
CA GLN A 11 2.88 -9.29 -10.30
C GLN A 11 1.78 -9.54 -9.25
N LYS A 12 1.34 -10.79 -9.07
CA LYS A 12 0.32 -11.14 -8.07
C LYS A 12 0.75 -10.79 -6.65
N ALA A 13 2.03 -10.99 -6.31
CA ALA A 13 2.56 -10.62 -5.00
C ALA A 13 2.54 -9.10 -4.78
N ALA A 14 2.89 -8.32 -5.81
CA ALA A 14 2.85 -6.86 -5.75
C ALA A 14 1.41 -6.34 -5.64
N GLU A 15 0.48 -6.87 -6.44
CA GLU A 15 -0.95 -6.52 -6.40
C GLU A 15 -1.55 -6.81 -5.02
N LYS A 16 -1.23 -7.97 -4.42
CA LYS A 16 -1.69 -8.29 -3.08
C LYS A 16 -1.15 -7.30 -2.04
N GLN A 17 0.14 -6.97 -2.10
CA GLN A 17 0.74 -6.02 -1.17
C GLN A 17 0.09 -4.63 -1.27
N GLU A 18 -0.25 -4.20 -2.49
CA GLU A 18 -0.95 -2.94 -2.74
C GLU A 18 -2.40 -2.99 -2.22
N GLN A 19 -3.11 -4.10 -2.44
CA GLN A 19 -4.46 -4.32 -1.92
C GLN A 19 -4.49 -4.25 -0.39
N ASP A 20 -3.60 -4.98 0.28
CA ASP A 20 -3.50 -5.01 1.75
C ASP A 20 -3.19 -3.60 2.29
N LEU A 21 -2.36 -2.82 1.59
CA LEU A 21 -2.04 -1.43 1.94
C LEU A 21 -3.25 -0.50 1.79
N ILE A 22 -4.04 -0.65 0.72
CA ILE A 22 -5.25 0.13 0.51
C ILE A 22 -6.25 -0.15 1.64
N GLU A 23 -6.45 -1.43 1.99
CA GLU A 23 -7.37 -1.83 3.07
C GLU A 23 -6.94 -1.24 4.42
N ASP A 24 -5.64 -1.32 4.76
CA ASP A 24 -5.08 -0.71 5.96
C ASP A 24 -5.35 0.82 6.01
N LEU A 25 -5.17 1.52 4.88
CA LEU A 25 -5.40 2.97 4.79
C LEU A 25 -6.88 3.35 4.88
N GLU A 26 -7.77 2.58 4.25
CA GLU A 26 -9.22 2.79 4.33
C GLU A 26 -9.73 2.61 5.76
N GLN A 27 -9.19 1.61 6.48
CA GLN A 27 -9.47 1.39 7.89
C GLN A 27 -8.98 2.56 8.75
N GLU A 28 -7.74 3.03 8.54
CA GLU A 28 -7.18 4.19 9.26
C GLU A 28 -8.01 5.46 9.04
N ILE A 29 -8.44 5.72 7.79
CA ILE A 29 -9.32 6.86 7.47
C ILE A 29 -10.67 6.74 8.20
N THR A 30 -11.23 5.53 8.28
CA THR A 30 -12.52 5.29 8.94
C THR A 30 -12.43 5.56 10.45
N GLU A 31 -11.37 5.06 11.10
CA GLU A 31 -11.12 5.31 12.52
C GLU A 31 -10.90 6.81 12.81
N LEU A 32 -10.14 7.50 11.95
CA LEU A 32 -9.92 8.94 12.07
C LEU A 32 -11.22 9.73 11.91
N LYS A 33 -12.08 9.36 10.95
CA LYS A 33 -13.40 9.98 10.77
C LYS A 33 -14.28 9.80 12.00
N MET A 34 -14.34 8.58 12.56
CA MET A 34 -15.08 8.32 13.79
C MET A 34 -14.61 9.19 14.96
N LYS A 35 -13.29 9.21 15.22
CA LYS A 35 -12.71 10.07 16.26
C LYS A 35 -12.99 11.55 16.02
N ASN A 36 -12.92 12.02 14.78
CA ASN A 36 -13.23 13.41 14.46
C ASN A 36 -14.69 13.75 14.80
N THR A 37 -15.65 12.88 14.48
CA THR A 37 -17.06 13.07 14.85
C THR A 37 -17.27 13.06 16.36
N GLU A 38 -16.60 12.17 17.10
CA GLU A 38 -16.65 12.16 18.57
C GLU A 38 -16.09 13.46 19.16
N LEU A 39 -14.96 13.95 18.64
CA LEU A 39 -14.37 15.23 19.04
C LEU A 39 -15.28 16.43 18.73
N GLU A 40 -15.90 16.45 17.55
CA GLU A 40 -16.87 17.47 17.19
C GLU A 40 -18.04 17.48 18.18
N GLN A 41 -18.63 16.33 18.51
CA GLN A 41 -19.70 16.25 19.50
C GLN A 41 -19.28 16.76 20.89
N LEU A 42 -18.08 16.38 21.34
CA LEU A 42 -17.52 16.86 22.62
C LEU A 42 -17.31 18.37 22.65
N SER A 43 -16.86 18.96 21.55
CA SER A 43 -16.64 20.41 21.46
C SER A 43 -17.91 21.25 21.63
N HIS A 44 -19.08 20.67 21.33
CA HIS A 44 -20.39 21.32 21.49
C HIS A 44 -21.04 21.01 22.85
N THR A 45 -20.41 20.19 23.69
CA THR A 45 -20.96 19.78 24.99
C THR A 45 -20.52 20.75 26.09
N GLU A 46 -21.48 21.37 26.80
CA GLU A 46 -21.22 22.23 27.97
C GLU A 46 -20.99 21.43 29.27
N ASP A 47 -21.21 20.11 29.26
CA ASP A 47 -20.93 19.23 30.39
C ASP A 47 -19.44 18.85 30.45
N HIS A 48 -18.70 19.61 31.25
CA HIS A 48 -17.27 19.40 31.48
C HIS A 48 -16.93 18.08 32.20
N LEU A 49 -17.86 17.47 32.94
CA LEU A 49 -17.62 16.17 33.59
C LEU A 49 -17.65 15.03 32.57
N HIS A 50 -18.58 15.11 31.61
CA HIS A 50 -18.67 14.16 30.49
C HIS A 50 -17.43 14.25 29.58
N LEU A 51 -16.93 15.47 29.36
CA LEU A 51 -15.70 15.73 28.62
C LEU A 51 -14.48 15.03 29.23
N LEU A 52 -14.32 15.09 30.56
CA LEU A 52 -13.23 14.41 31.27
C LEU A 52 -13.29 12.88 31.17
N GLN A 53 -14.49 12.30 31.12
CA GLN A 53 -14.65 10.84 30.97
C GLN A 53 -14.23 10.37 29.57
N ILE A 54 -14.68 11.08 28.53
CA ILE A 54 -14.49 10.65 27.13
C ILE A 54 -13.11 11.07 26.58
N TYR A 55 -12.52 12.15 27.09
CA TYR A 55 -11.18 12.58 26.67
C TYR A 55 -10.15 11.45 26.81
N SER A 56 -10.25 10.63 27.86
CA SER A 56 -9.33 9.51 28.09
C SER A 56 -9.34 8.44 26.99
N SER A 57 -10.49 8.19 26.34
CA SER A 57 -10.62 7.22 25.25
C SER A 57 -10.23 7.81 23.89
N VAL A 58 -10.55 9.09 23.68
CA VAL A 58 -10.30 9.78 22.41
C VAL A 58 -8.83 10.16 22.25
N CYS A 59 -8.13 10.47 23.34
CA CYS A 59 -6.72 10.84 23.32
C CYS A 59 -5.76 9.66 23.12
N ILE A 60 -6.27 8.42 23.04
CA ILE A 60 -5.48 7.25 22.68
C ILE A 60 -5.04 7.45 21.22
N PRO A 61 -3.72 7.52 20.93
CA PRO A 61 -3.24 7.63 19.56
C PRO A 61 -3.83 6.48 18.73
N THR A 62 -4.45 6.79 17.59
CA THR A 62 -4.58 5.76 16.55
C THR A 62 -3.16 5.33 16.19
N ASN A 63 -2.97 4.04 15.94
CA ASN A 63 -1.67 3.53 15.51
C ASN A 63 -1.43 4.04 14.08
N THR A 64 -0.98 5.28 13.95
CA THR A 64 -0.56 5.85 12.68
C THR A 64 0.70 5.10 12.31
N ARG A 65 0.55 4.07 11.48
CA ARG A 65 1.69 3.34 10.94
C ARG A 65 2.58 4.41 10.31
N ASN A 66 3.82 4.54 10.77
CA ASN A 66 4.77 5.36 10.05
C ASN A 66 4.83 4.75 8.65
N TRP A 67 4.40 5.50 7.65
CA TRP A 67 4.47 5.13 6.25
C TRP A 67 5.74 5.74 5.64
N PRO A 68 6.97 5.30 6.00
CA PRO A 68 8.16 5.81 5.36
C PRO A 68 8.15 5.27 3.94
N GLU A 69 7.79 6.15 3.03
CA GLU A 69 8.04 6.05 1.60
C GLU A 69 7.52 4.73 1.02
N ILE A 70 6.25 4.74 0.61
CA ILE A 70 5.70 3.82 -0.39
C ILE A 70 6.48 4.10 -1.69
N SER A 71 7.75 3.71 -1.70
CA SER A 71 8.61 3.68 -2.86
C SER A 71 8.06 2.54 -3.69
N VAL A 72 7.16 2.88 -4.60
CA VAL A 72 6.70 1.95 -5.63
C VAL A 72 7.99 1.44 -6.27
N LYS A 73 8.31 0.16 -6.07
CA LYS A 73 9.51 -0.49 -6.64
C LYS A 73 9.41 -0.63 -8.16
N THR A 74 8.59 0.20 -8.82
CA THR A 74 8.39 0.29 -10.27
C THR A 74 9.72 0.33 -10.99
N HIS A 75 10.73 1.01 -10.45
CA HIS A 75 12.04 1.10 -11.09
C HIS A 75 12.79 -0.25 -11.14
N GLU A 76 12.75 -1.04 -10.06
CA GLU A 76 13.40 -2.35 -10.02
C GLU A 76 12.63 -3.40 -10.84
N ASN A 77 11.30 -3.32 -10.87
CA ASN A 77 10.46 -4.17 -11.72
C ASN A 77 10.70 -3.87 -13.21
N LEU A 78 10.83 -2.59 -13.58
CA LEU A 78 11.06 -2.15 -14.97
C LEU A 78 12.46 -2.54 -15.47
N LYS A 79 13.48 -2.52 -14.60
CA LYS A 79 14.81 -3.08 -14.92
C LYS A 79 14.75 -4.58 -15.21
N THR A 80 14.00 -5.32 -14.41
CA THR A 80 13.84 -6.77 -14.57
C THR A 80 13.12 -7.11 -15.87
N LEU A 81 12.02 -6.41 -16.18
CA LEU A 81 11.30 -6.49 -17.44
C LEU A 81 12.20 -6.17 -18.64
N ARG A 82 12.97 -5.08 -18.56
CA ARG A 82 13.88 -4.68 -19.64
C ARG A 82 14.92 -5.76 -19.92
N ARG A 83 15.52 -6.33 -18.87
CA ARG A 83 16.49 -7.42 -19.01
C ARG A 83 15.87 -8.67 -19.65
N ALA A 84 14.68 -9.07 -19.21
CA ALA A 84 13.95 -10.20 -19.80
C ALA A 84 13.66 -9.98 -21.29
N LEU A 85 13.23 -8.76 -21.67
CA LEU A 85 12.97 -8.39 -23.06
C LEU A 85 14.24 -8.43 -23.91
N THR A 86 15.37 -7.92 -23.38
CA THR A 86 16.67 -7.97 -24.05
C THR A 86 17.13 -9.41 -24.29
N GLN A 87 17.01 -10.30 -23.30
CA GLN A 87 17.39 -11.71 -23.46
C GLN A 87 16.52 -12.43 -24.50
N LEU A 88 15.22 -12.14 -24.52
CA LEU A 88 14.32 -12.69 -25.52
C LEU A 88 14.72 -12.22 -26.93
N GLN A 89 15.05 -10.94 -27.08
CA GLN A 89 15.48 -10.35 -28.36
C GLN A 89 16.79 -10.97 -28.84
N GLU A 90 17.81 -11.09 -27.98
CA GLU A 90 19.08 -11.76 -28.31
C GLU A 90 18.87 -13.19 -28.79
N THR A 91 18.01 -13.95 -28.09
CA THR A 91 17.68 -15.34 -28.48
C THR A 91 17.00 -15.41 -29.85
N LEU A 92 16.15 -14.43 -30.16
CA LEU A 92 15.41 -14.38 -31.42
C LEU A 92 16.35 -14.02 -32.59
N ASP A 93 17.24 -13.06 -32.36
CA ASP A 93 18.25 -12.63 -33.32
C ASP A 93 19.25 -13.76 -33.62
N GLU A 94 19.70 -14.51 -32.60
CA GLU A 94 20.54 -15.71 -32.79
C GLU A 94 19.85 -16.77 -33.65
N LYS A 95 18.57 -17.04 -33.42
CA LYS A 95 17.83 -18.02 -34.22
C LYS A 95 17.62 -17.57 -35.67
N LEU A 96 17.35 -16.29 -35.88
CA LEU A 96 17.20 -15.74 -37.24
C LEU A 96 18.53 -15.71 -38.01
N MET A 97 19.66 -15.50 -37.32
CA MET A 97 21.00 -15.56 -37.93
C MET A 97 21.46 -16.99 -38.28
N GLN A 98 20.85 -18.02 -37.67
CA GLN A 98 21.12 -19.43 -37.96
C GLN A 98 20.23 -20.03 -39.05
N THR A 99 19.31 -19.24 -39.62
CA THR A 99 18.40 -19.65 -40.72
C THR A 99 18.84 -19.03 -42.04
#